data_AF-A0A445F776-F1
#
_entry.id   AF-A0A445F776-F1
#
_cell.length_a   1.000
_cell.length_b   1.000
_cell.length_c   1.000
_cell.angle_alpha   90.00
_cell.angle_beta   90.00
_cell.angle_gamma   90.00
#
_symmetry.space_group_name_H-M   'P 1'
#
loop_
_entity.id
_entity.type
_entity.pdbx_description
1 polymer ?
#
loop_
_entity_poly.entity_id
_entity_poly.type
_entity_poly.pdbx_seq_one_letter_code
_entity_poly.pdbx_strand_id
1 'polypeptide(L)' 'MEDFVVRGKESKDEVQIYTWKDATLRELTNLVKEVALTARRRNAKLSFAFVFPDKNDRFK' A
#
# COMPACT_ATOMS: atom_id res chain seq x y z
N MET A 1 -5.02 1.53 11.22
CA MET A 1 -5.99 0.40 11.21
C MET A 1 -7.42 0.92 11.29
N GLU A 2 -7.69 1.96 12.08
CA GLU A 2 -9.02 2.61 12.16
C GLU A 2 -9.51 3.18 10.81
N ASP A 3 -8.60 3.65 9.94
CA ASP A 3 -8.96 4.25 8.64
C ASP A 3 -9.51 3.26 7.60
N PHE A 4 -9.26 1.96 7.77
CA PHE A 4 -9.72 0.94 6.81
C PHE A 4 -11.03 0.28 7.22
N VAL A 5 -11.66 0.68 8.32
CA VAL A 5 -12.83 -0.03 8.89
C VAL A 5 -14.10 0.12 8.04
N VAL A 6 -14.18 1.15 7.19
CA VAL A 6 -15.38 1.43 6.40
C VAL A 6 -15.07 1.31 4.91
N ARG A 7 -15.68 0.32 4.26
CA ARG A 7 -15.59 0.11 2.80
C ARG A 7 -16.03 1.38 2.07
N GLY A 8 -15.19 1.87 1.16
CA GLY A 8 -15.45 3.11 0.40
C GLY A 8 -15.02 4.41 1.09
N LYS A 9 -14.42 4.34 2.29
CA LYS A 9 -13.75 5.47 2.97
C LYS A 9 -12.23 5.32 3.00
N GLU A 10 -11.66 4.60 2.04
CA GLU A 10 -10.22 4.48 1.92
C GLU A 10 -9.56 5.85 1.70
N SER A 11 -8.31 5.99 2.13
CA SER A 11 -7.61 7.27 2.11
C SER A 11 -7.53 7.82 0.68
N LYS A 12 -7.71 9.14 0.52
CA LYS A 12 -7.71 9.80 -0.79
C LYS A 12 -6.36 9.72 -1.52
N ASP A 13 -5.29 9.41 -0.79
CA ASP A 13 -3.92 9.30 -1.31
C ASP A 13 -3.54 7.85 -1.69
N GLU A 14 -4.52 7.03 -2.09
CA GLU A 14 -4.28 5.68 -2.59
C GLU A 14 -3.59 5.68 -3.95
N VAL A 15 -2.58 4.81 -4.13
CA VAL A 15 -1.88 4.62 -5.40
C VAL A 15 -2.21 3.24 -5.96
N GLN A 16 -2.89 3.21 -7.11
CA GLN A 16 -3.15 1.97 -7.83
C GLN A 16 -1.94 1.56 -8.68
N ILE A 17 -1.52 0.31 -8.55
CA ILE A 17 -0.35 -0.24 -9.24
C ILE A 17 -0.77 -1.47 -10.05
N TYR A 18 -0.54 -1.46 -11.35
CA TYR A 18 -0.71 -2.64 -12.20
C TYR A 18 0.58 -3.46 -12.22
N THR A 19 0.52 -4.71 -11.79
CA THR A 19 1.70 -5.59 -11.67
C THR A 19 1.33 -7.06 -11.77
N TRP A 20 2.33 -7.93 -11.78
CA TRP A 20 2.17 -9.38 -11.82
C TRP A 20 2.20 -9.99 -10.41
N LYS A 21 1.66 -11.21 -10.27
CA LYS A 21 1.55 -11.88 -8.97
C LYS A 21 2.90 -12.23 -8.34
N ASP A 22 3.94 -12.38 -9.16
CA ASP A 22 5.32 -12.70 -8.77
C ASP A 22 6.17 -11.45 -8.47
N ALA A 23 5.58 -10.25 -8.52
CA ALA A 23 6.28 -9.02 -8.19
C ALA A 23 6.82 -9.02 -6.76
N THR A 24 8.10 -8.69 -6.64
CA THR A 24 8.81 -8.62 -5.36
C THR A 24 8.55 -7.29 -4.65
N LEU A 25 8.75 -7.24 -3.32
CA LEU A 25 8.67 -5.99 -2.55
C LEU A 25 9.63 -4.91 -3.08
N ARG A 26 10.74 -5.31 -3.71
CA ARG A 26 11.71 -4.38 -4.31
C ARG A 26 11.14 -3.73 -5.57
N GLU A 27 10.47 -4.49 -6.41
CA GLU A 27 9.80 -3.96 -7.61
C GLU A 27 8.64 -3.05 -7.22
N LEU A 28 7.82 -3.47 -6.24
CA LEU A 28 6.77 -2.62 -5.68
C LEU A 28 7.33 -1.30 -5.10
N THR A 29 8.46 -1.37 -4.39
CA THR A 29 9.15 -0.17 -3.87
C THR A 29 9.60 0.77 -4.98
N ASN A 30 10.08 0.24 -6.12
CA ASN A 30 10.50 1.06 -7.25
C ASN A 30 9.30 1.78 -7.89
N LEU A 31 8.17 1.09 -8.06
CA LEU A 31 6.93 1.67 -8.58
C LEU A 31 6.41 2.79 -7.66
N VAL A 32 6.44 2.58 -6.34
CA VAL A 32 6.06 3.63 -5.37
C VAL A 32 6.97 4.86 -5.47
N LYS A 33 8.26 4.69 -5.74
CA LYS A 33 9.20 5.81 -5.92
C LYS A 33 8.95 6.61 -7.20
N GLU A 34 8.32 6.04 -8.22
CA GLU A 34 7.95 6.77 -9.43
C GLU A 34 6.83 7.77 -9.13
N VAL A 35 5.87 7.39 -8.28
CA VAL A 35 4.71 8.20 -7.93
C VAL A 35 4.98 9.14 -6.75
N ALA A 36 5.67 8.68 -5.71
CA ALA A 36 5.93 9.44 -4.49
C ALA A 36 7.42 9.83 -4.36
N LEU A 37 7.73 11.10 -4.63
CA LEU A 37 9.10 11.63 -4.55
C LEU A 37 9.72 11.54 -3.14
N THR A 38 8.89 11.57 -2.08
CA THR A 38 9.33 11.41 -0.68
C THR A 38 9.94 10.04 -0.41
N ALA A 39 9.51 9.01 -1.14
CA ALA A 39 10.03 7.64 -1.05
C ALA A 39 11.43 7.47 -1.69
N ARG A 40 11.92 8.46 -2.46
CA ARG A 40 13.26 8.44 -3.07
C ARG A 40 14.39 8.80 -2.09
N ARG A 41 14.06 9.36 -0.92
CA ARG A 41 15.07 9.75 0.07
C ARG A 41 15.87 8.53 0.51
N ARG A 42 17.20 8.71 0.67
CA ARG A 42 18.13 7.63 1.04
C ARG A 42 17.71 6.85 2.29
N ASN A 43 17.08 7.54 3.25
CA ASN A 43 16.69 6.97 4.54
C ASN A 43 15.18 6.66 4.61
N ALA A 44 14.46 6.70 3.48
CA ALA A 44 13.04 6.35 3.46
C ALA A 44 12.86 4.86 3.74
N LYS A 45 11.99 4.54 4.70
CA LYS A 45 11.60 3.16 5.02
C LYS A 45 10.18 2.91 4.54
N LEU A 46 10.03 1.97 3.61
CA LEU A 46 8.72 1.49 3.17
C LEU A 46 8.42 0.20 3.91
N SER A 47 7.25 0.13 4.54
CA SER A 47 6.77 -1.07 5.25
C SER A 47 5.50 -1.54 4.55
N PHE A 48 5.43 -2.82 4.23
CA PHE A 48 4.31 -3.42 3.51
C PHE A 48 3.50 -4.29 4.46
N ALA A 49 2.17 -4.19 4.35
CA ALA A 49 1.22 -5.05 5.03
C ALA A 49 0.11 -5.43 4.05
N PHE A 50 -0.39 -6.65 4.16
CA PHE A 50 -1.63 -7.01 3.48
C PHE A 50 -2.79 -6.50 4.33
N VAL A 51 -3.73 -5.84 3.67
CA VAL A 51 -4.99 -5.41 4.28
C VAL A 51 -6.11 -6.20 3.62
N PHE A 52 -6.84 -6.98 4.41
CA PHE A 52 -7.98 -7.77 3.91
C PHE A 52 -9.10 -7.85 4.95
N PRO A 53 -10.37 -7.98 4.52
CA PRO A 53 -11.48 -8.10 5.44
C PRO A 53 -11.37 -9.41 6.24
N ASP A 54 -11.39 -9.30 7.57
CA ASP A 54 -11.60 -10.43 8.47
C ASP A 54 -13.05 -10.91 8.37
N LYS A 55 -13.35 -12.11 8.85
CA LYS A 55 -14.70 -12.72 8.86
C LYS A 55 -15.76 -11.87 9.56
N ASN A 56 -15.34 -10.87 10.34
CA ASN A 56 -16.17 -9.92 11.07
C ASN A 56 -16.25 -8.55 10.39
N ASP A 57 -15.96 -8.46 9.09
CA ASP A 57 -16.02 -7.23 8.27
C ASP A 57 -15.09 -6.11 8.78
N ARG A 58 -14.02 -6.50 9.47
CA ARG A 58 -12.96 -5.61 9.97
C ARG A 58 -11.69 -5.89 9.20
N PHE A 59 -11.07 -4.85 8.64
CA PHE A 59 -9.82 -5.01 7.91
C PHE A 59 -8.66 -5.19 8.89
N LYS A 60 -7.86 -6.24 8.68
CA LYS A 60 -6.61 -6.49 9.40
C LYS A 60 -5.42 -6.28 8.47
#